data_AF-A0A2N2C4W0-F1
#
_entry.id   AF-A0A2N2C4W0-F1
#
_cell.length_a   1.000
_cell.length_b   1.000
_cell.length_c   1.000
_cell.angle_alpha   90.00
_cell.angle_beta   90.00
_cell.angle_gamma   90.00
#
_symmetry.space_group_name_H-M   'P 1'
#
loop_
_entity.id
_entity.type
_entity.pdbx_description
1 polymer ?
#
loop_
_entity_poly.entity_id
_entity_poly.type
_entity_poly.pdbx_seq_one_letter_code
_entity_poly.pdbx_strand_id
1 'polypeptide(L)'
;MEYCGLDLHGIAELIDVRGRKILSRYPQHVNEAIGHTTAYQLNCTEIRLVPLSDCFITLESMGHRHMSKVMVYYGDYAYPEEFLFTKEVTVPIQMLKFNGTPLPKSLEHPLDFSSSVVRIQISSENVLIKTISGNYRLPDKFEIPLLKMMAYGTSITQGYYPTSVDLTYPNIVARQIGADLVNYGLAGNAFCEPVVTDFLKSSGKYDIILLELSVNMLMTGYSAQQFRDRVEYLITELRKHQPKAKILCMGVLPFYGDHGVIGPRDVMVSDPMTYRNILKDIVESHPSINLVYLDPLKACSITDMSTDLIHPGNFGMMKIAQYIIEHLK
;
A
#
# COMPACT_ATOMS: atom_id res chain seq x y z
N MET A 1 -3.79 13.74 -1.08
CA MET A 1 -3.90 15.06 -1.76
C MET A 1 -5.33 15.55 -1.66
N GLU A 2 -5.60 16.85 -1.74
CA GLU A 2 -6.96 17.37 -1.63
C GLU A 2 -7.64 17.51 -3.00
N TYR A 3 -8.90 17.09 -3.11
CA TYR A 3 -9.72 17.29 -4.32
C TYR A 3 -11.21 17.34 -3.96
N CYS A 4 -11.92 18.39 -4.40
CA CYS A 4 -13.34 18.57 -4.08
C CYS A 4 -13.65 18.46 -2.57
N GLY A 5 -12.77 18.94 -1.69
CA GLY A 5 -12.95 18.84 -0.23
C GLY A 5 -12.78 17.42 0.34
N LEU A 6 -12.25 16.49 -0.45
CA LEU A 6 -11.88 15.12 -0.06
C LEU A 6 -10.37 15.01 0.11
N ASP A 7 -9.94 14.21 1.09
CA ASP A 7 -8.55 13.74 1.15
C ASP A 7 -8.43 12.44 0.34
N LEU A 8 -7.77 12.53 -0.80
CA LEU A 8 -7.40 11.41 -1.64
C LEU A 8 -6.06 10.85 -1.15
N HIS A 9 -6.14 9.96 -0.17
CA HIS A 9 -4.98 9.41 0.51
C HIS A 9 -4.28 8.35 -0.33
N GLY A 10 -2.96 8.48 -0.44
CA GLY A 10 -2.14 7.65 -1.34
C GLY A 10 -2.24 8.02 -2.82
N ILE A 11 -2.92 9.12 -3.17
CA ILE A 11 -2.95 9.69 -4.52
C ILE A 11 -1.95 10.85 -4.60
N ALA A 12 -1.06 10.79 -5.58
CA ALA A 12 -0.04 11.80 -5.84
C ALA A 12 -0.52 12.85 -6.85
N GLU A 13 -1.29 12.45 -7.85
CA GLU A 13 -1.70 13.34 -8.94
C GLU A 13 -3.05 12.92 -9.55
N LEU A 14 -3.79 13.93 -10.04
CA LEU A 14 -4.95 13.75 -10.91
C LEU A 14 -4.53 13.97 -12.37
N ILE A 15 -4.52 12.90 -13.15
CA ILE A 15 -4.04 12.94 -14.54
C ILE A 15 -5.24 13.12 -15.47
N ASP A 16 -5.18 14.13 -16.34
CA ASP A 16 -6.23 14.37 -17.34
C ASP A 16 -6.04 13.44 -18.54
N VAL A 17 -7.00 12.55 -18.74
CA VAL A 17 -7.04 11.65 -19.90
C VAL A 17 -8.37 11.83 -20.60
N ARG A 18 -8.34 12.50 -21.76
CA ARG A 18 -9.51 12.76 -22.60
C ARG A 18 -10.64 13.48 -21.84
N GLY A 19 -10.28 14.46 -21.00
CA GLY A 19 -11.23 15.25 -20.21
C GLY A 19 -11.73 14.55 -18.94
N ARG A 20 -11.10 13.44 -18.54
CA ARG A 20 -11.41 12.69 -17.32
C ARG A 20 -10.23 12.73 -16.38
N LYS A 21 -10.48 12.98 -15.09
CA LYS A 21 -9.44 13.03 -14.05
C LYS A 21 -9.22 11.64 -13.45
N ILE A 22 -8.15 10.97 -13.89
CA ILE A 22 -7.72 9.66 -13.38
C ILE A 22 -6.91 9.86 -12.10
N LEU A 23 -7.20 9.06 -11.07
CA LEU A 23 -6.42 9.07 -9.83
C LEU A 23 -5.11 8.32 -10.05
N SER A 24 -3.96 8.89 -9.69
CA SER A 24 -2.68 8.18 -9.79
C SER A 24 -1.90 8.18 -8.49
N ARG A 25 -1.37 7.02 -8.10
CA ARG A 25 -0.53 6.87 -6.90
C ARG A 25 0.88 7.46 -7.08
N TYR A 26 1.26 7.71 -8.34
CA TYR A 26 2.55 8.25 -8.73
C TYR A 26 2.34 9.41 -9.72
N PRO A 27 3.21 10.44 -9.70
CA PRO A 27 3.13 11.53 -10.68
C PRO A 27 3.28 11.03 -12.12
N GLN A 28 2.70 11.76 -13.08
CA GLN A 28 2.67 11.38 -14.49
C GLN A 28 4.05 11.09 -15.05
N HIS A 29 5.03 11.96 -14.79
CA HIS A 29 6.41 11.77 -15.27
C HIS A 29 7.07 10.49 -14.72
N VAL A 30 6.70 10.06 -13.51
CA VAL A 30 7.17 8.80 -12.93
C VAL A 30 6.50 7.63 -13.64
N ASN A 31 5.20 7.72 -13.91
CA ASN A 31 4.45 6.68 -14.63
C ASN A 31 5.00 6.47 -16.05
N GLU A 32 5.31 7.56 -16.75
CA GLU A 32 5.92 7.54 -18.09
C GLU A 32 7.29 6.86 -18.06
N ALA A 33 8.08 7.11 -17.01
CA ALA A 33 9.40 6.49 -16.84
C ALA A 33 9.33 5.01 -16.42
N ILE A 34 8.34 4.60 -15.61
CA ILE A 34 8.07 3.18 -15.31
C ILE A 34 7.60 2.46 -16.59
N GLY A 35 6.80 3.13 -17.43
CA GLY A 35 6.30 2.57 -18.68
C GLY A 35 5.22 1.49 -18.51
N HIS A 36 4.56 1.43 -17.35
CA HIS A 36 3.51 0.46 -17.03
C HIS A 36 2.31 1.10 -16.32
N THR A 37 1.13 0.47 -16.41
CA THR A 37 -0.12 1.02 -15.87
C THR A 37 -0.39 0.68 -14.39
N THR A 38 0.49 -0.09 -13.74
CA THR A 38 0.29 -0.56 -12.36
C THR A 38 0.17 0.57 -11.34
N ALA A 39 0.81 1.71 -11.60
CA ALA A 39 0.70 2.89 -10.74
C ALA A 39 -0.71 3.50 -10.71
N TYR A 40 -1.53 3.22 -11.73
CA TYR A 40 -2.94 3.62 -11.79
C TYR A 40 -3.88 2.63 -11.10
N GLN A 41 -3.39 1.46 -10.66
CA GLN A 41 -4.19 0.57 -9.82
C GLN A 41 -4.24 1.14 -8.41
N LEU A 42 -5.43 1.21 -7.81
CA LEU A 42 -5.72 1.97 -6.60
C LEU A 42 -5.85 1.10 -5.35
N ASN A 43 -5.32 -0.12 -5.39
CA ASN A 43 -5.28 -1.00 -4.22
C ASN A 43 -4.63 -0.27 -3.02
N CYS A 44 -5.28 -0.36 -1.86
CA CYS A 44 -4.86 0.27 -0.60
C CYS A 44 -4.82 1.80 -0.59
N THR A 45 -5.48 2.49 -1.54
CA THR A 45 -5.71 3.94 -1.44
C THR A 45 -7.06 4.22 -0.76
N GLU A 46 -7.25 5.45 -0.28
CA GLU A 46 -8.47 5.83 0.41
C GLU A 46 -9.00 7.18 -0.08
N ILE A 47 -10.33 7.32 -0.07
CA ILE A 47 -11.01 8.62 -0.11
C ILE A 47 -11.51 8.89 1.31
N ARG A 48 -11.13 10.03 1.89
CA ARG A 48 -11.43 10.37 3.28
C ARG A 48 -12.18 11.68 3.39
N LEU A 49 -13.16 11.71 4.29
CA LEU A 49 -13.95 12.90 4.62
C LEU A 49 -14.62 12.76 5.99
N VAL A 50 -15.08 13.88 6.54
CA VAL A 50 -15.98 13.90 7.70
C VAL A 50 -17.34 14.44 7.27
N PRO A 51 -18.43 13.63 7.30
CA PRO A 51 -19.76 14.08 6.96
C PRO A 51 -20.34 15.02 8.03
N LEU A 52 -20.93 16.12 7.59
CA LEU A 52 -21.72 17.06 8.42
C LEU A 52 -23.23 16.86 8.20
N SER A 53 -23.59 16.16 7.14
CA SER A 53 -24.93 15.63 6.84
C SER A 53 -24.77 14.29 6.13
N ASP A 54 -25.88 13.63 5.82
CA ASP A 54 -25.86 12.52 4.86
C ASP A 54 -25.23 13.02 3.54
N CYS A 55 -24.25 12.25 3.07
CA CYS A 55 -23.49 12.51 1.85
C CYS A 55 -23.57 11.29 0.93
N PHE A 56 -23.40 11.51 -0.36
CA PHE A 56 -23.40 10.44 -1.36
C PHE A 56 -22.27 10.67 -2.34
N ILE A 57 -21.39 9.67 -2.48
CA ILE A 57 -20.30 9.72 -3.45
C ILE A 57 -20.54 8.68 -4.54
N THR A 58 -20.56 9.14 -5.79
CA THR A 58 -20.69 8.27 -6.95
C THR A 58 -19.32 8.03 -7.55
N LEU A 59 -18.93 6.75 -7.59
CA LEU A 59 -17.67 6.29 -8.16
C LEU A 59 -17.94 5.60 -9.50
N GLU A 60 -17.08 5.83 -10.47
CA GLU A 60 -17.10 5.17 -11.77
C GLU A 60 -15.89 4.26 -11.93
N SER A 61 -16.12 3.00 -12.31
CA SER A 61 -15.08 2.01 -12.57
C SER A 61 -14.43 2.27 -13.93
N MET A 62 -13.10 2.32 -13.94
CA MET A 62 -12.29 2.23 -15.16
C MET A 62 -11.79 0.80 -15.41
N GLY A 63 -12.14 -0.14 -14.52
CA GLY A 63 -11.72 -1.52 -14.62
C GLY A 63 -12.36 -2.24 -15.80
N HIS A 64 -11.56 -2.98 -16.57
CA HIS A 64 -12.05 -3.74 -17.74
C HIS A 64 -12.17 -5.24 -17.48
N ARG A 65 -11.40 -5.78 -16.53
CA ARG A 65 -11.27 -7.23 -16.31
C ARG A 65 -11.97 -7.74 -15.05
N HIS A 66 -12.03 -6.92 -14.02
CA HIS A 66 -12.57 -7.28 -12.71
C HIS A 66 -13.54 -6.21 -12.23
N MET A 67 -14.50 -6.60 -11.39
CA MET A 67 -15.36 -5.64 -10.70
C MET A 67 -14.48 -4.75 -9.82
N SER A 68 -14.77 -3.45 -9.83
CA SER A 68 -14.23 -2.55 -8.81
C SER A 68 -14.88 -2.89 -7.47
N LYS A 69 -14.07 -2.89 -6.41
CA LYS A 69 -14.45 -3.13 -5.02
C LYS A 69 -14.02 -1.93 -4.19
N VAL A 70 -14.96 -1.39 -3.41
CA VAL A 70 -14.67 -0.44 -2.33
C VAL A 70 -15.31 -0.89 -1.02
N MET A 71 -14.66 -0.55 0.09
CA MET A 71 -15.12 -0.85 1.45
C MET A 71 -15.14 0.44 2.25
N VAL A 72 -16.11 0.57 3.15
CA VAL A 72 -16.30 1.79 3.95
C VAL A 72 -15.90 1.51 5.39
N TYR A 73 -15.16 2.43 5.99
CA TYR A 73 -14.81 2.42 7.40
C TYR A 73 -15.19 3.77 8.02
N TYR A 74 -15.60 3.72 9.27
CA TYR A 74 -15.89 4.88 10.11
C TYR A 74 -14.85 4.92 11.22
N GLY A 75 -13.86 5.78 11.08
CA GLY A 75 -12.59 5.65 11.77
C GLY A 75 -11.98 4.29 11.41
N ASP A 76 -11.95 3.39 12.37
CA ASP A 76 -11.51 2.01 12.19
C ASP A 76 -12.63 0.96 12.30
N TYR A 77 -13.89 1.40 12.40
CA TYR A 77 -15.04 0.50 12.38
C TYR A 77 -15.39 0.14 10.93
N ALA A 78 -15.26 -1.13 10.57
CA ALA A 78 -15.67 -1.63 9.26
C ALA A 78 -17.19 -1.54 9.08
N TYR A 79 -17.63 -0.97 7.96
CA TYR A 79 -19.00 -1.12 7.49
C TYR A 79 -19.16 -2.53 6.91
N PRO A 80 -20.23 -3.27 7.25
CA PRO A 80 -20.33 -4.70 6.94
C PRO A 80 -20.54 -5.00 5.46
N GLU A 81 -20.94 -4.03 4.64
CA GLU A 81 -21.19 -4.24 3.22
C GLU A 81 -19.99 -3.82 2.35
N GLU A 82 -19.70 -4.65 1.36
CA GLU A 82 -18.76 -4.35 0.30
C GLU A 82 -19.52 -3.82 -0.93
N PHE A 83 -18.97 -2.81 -1.59
CA PHE A 83 -19.57 -2.27 -2.81
C PHE A 83 -18.80 -2.78 -4.03
N LEU A 84 -19.42 -3.71 -4.76
CA LEU A 84 -18.90 -4.29 -5.99
C LEU A 84 -19.63 -3.72 -7.21
N PHE A 85 -18.88 -3.24 -8.21
CA PHE A 85 -19.48 -2.59 -9.38
C PHE A 85 -18.59 -2.67 -10.63
N THR A 86 -19.22 -2.76 -11.80
CA THR A 86 -18.52 -2.79 -13.11
C THR A 86 -18.53 -1.45 -13.83
N LYS A 87 -19.52 -0.59 -13.54
CA LYS A 87 -19.68 0.72 -14.18
C LYS A 87 -19.68 1.83 -13.15
N GLU A 88 -20.71 1.93 -12.32
CA GLU A 88 -20.84 2.98 -11.31
C GLU A 88 -21.45 2.43 -10.03
N VAL A 89 -21.13 3.05 -8.90
CA VAL A 89 -21.78 2.82 -7.61
C VAL A 89 -21.95 4.15 -6.89
N THR A 90 -23.04 4.31 -6.13
CA THR A 90 -23.18 5.42 -5.18
C THR A 90 -23.08 4.87 -3.78
N VAL A 91 -22.04 5.32 -3.06
CA VAL A 91 -21.77 4.92 -1.69
C VAL A 91 -22.41 5.96 -0.75
N PRO A 92 -23.35 5.55 0.13
CA PRO A 92 -23.88 6.43 1.15
C PRO A 92 -22.83 6.66 2.25
N ILE A 93 -22.63 7.91 2.62
CA ILE A 93 -21.68 8.35 3.64
C ILE A 93 -22.47 9.06 4.74
N GLN A 94 -22.70 8.38 5.84
CA GLN A 94 -23.54 8.86 6.94
C GLN A 94 -22.71 9.14 8.18
N MET A 95 -23.27 9.80 9.19
CA MET A 95 -22.61 9.85 10.49
C MET A 95 -22.79 8.50 11.20
N LEU A 96 -21.71 7.93 11.73
CA LEU A 96 -21.77 6.66 12.46
C LEU A 96 -22.66 6.79 13.71
N LYS A 97 -23.64 5.89 13.81
CA LYS A 97 -24.60 5.82 14.92
C LYS A 97 -24.81 4.37 15.32
N PHE A 98 -24.93 4.11 16.62
CA PHE A 98 -25.41 2.84 17.17
C PHE A 98 -26.89 2.96 17.49
N ASN A 99 -27.76 2.24 16.75
CA ASN A 99 -29.22 2.30 16.91
C ASN A 99 -29.77 3.76 16.94
N GLY A 100 -29.27 4.60 16.03
CA GLY A 100 -29.65 6.02 15.95
C GLY A 100 -28.98 6.95 16.96
N THR A 101 -28.21 6.41 17.90
CA THR A 101 -27.49 7.18 18.93
C THR A 101 -26.04 7.43 18.49
N PRO A 102 -25.50 8.66 18.62
CA PRO A 102 -24.08 8.92 18.39
C PRO A 102 -23.20 8.04 19.27
N LEU A 103 -22.04 7.62 18.75
CA LEU A 103 -21.10 6.86 19.55
C LEU A 103 -20.51 7.72 20.69
N PRO A 104 -20.36 7.16 21.90
CA PRO A 104 -19.69 7.86 22.99
C PRO A 104 -18.18 7.96 22.72
N LYS A 105 -17.58 9.11 23.05
CA LYS A 105 -16.12 9.34 22.92
C LYS A 105 -15.26 8.33 23.68
N SER A 106 -15.81 7.64 24.69
CA SER A 106 -15.10 6.59 25.43
C SER A 106 -14.75 5.36 24.60
N LEU A 107 -15.34 5.20 23.41
CA LEU A 107 -14.99 4.14 22.46
C LEU A 107 -13.86 4.55 21.51
N GLU A 108 -13.46 5.82 21.51
CA GLU A 108 -12.37 6.30 20.67
C GLU A 108 -11.03 5.98 21.33
N HIS A 109 -10.08 5.51 20.52
CA HIS A 109 -8.71 5.29 20.93
C HIS A 109 -7.81 6.40 20.36
N PRO A 110 -6.90 6.99 21.13
CA PRO A 110 -6.17 8.20 20.72
C PRO A 110 -5.18 8.00 19.56
N LEU A 111 -4.81 6.75 19.24
CA LEU A 111 -3.94 6.43 18.10
C LEU A 111 -4.72 6.04 16.84
N ASP A 112 -6.04 5.90 16.97
CA ASP A 112 -6.91 5.40 15.91
C ASP A 112 -7.47 6.56 15.09
N PHE A 113 -8.07 6.23 13.95
CA PHE A 113 -8.89 7.21 13.26
C PHE A 113 -10.13 7.55 14.12
N SER A 114 -10.48 8.83 14.20
CA SER A 114 -11.76 9.23 14.79
C SER A 114 -12.91 8.53 14.08
N SER A 115 -13.90 8.08 14.86
CA SER A 115 -15.12 7.45 14.34
C SER A 115 -15.92 8.35 13.39
N SER A 116 -15.65 9.65 13.41
CA SER A 116 -16.26 10.65 12.51
C SER A 116 -15.63 10.66 11.11
N VAL A 117 -14.40 10.14 10.95
CA VAL A 117 -13.71 10.10 9.66
C VAL A 117 -14.21 8.92 8.86
N VAL A 118 -14.89 9.17 7.75
CA VAL A 118 -15.27 8.12 6.82
C VAL A 118 -14.13 7.89 5.84
N ARG A 119 -13.69 6.63 5.73
CA ARG A 119 -12.63 6.16 4.85
C ARG A 119 -13.22 5.16 3.86
N ILE A 120 -13.14 5.49 2.58
CA ILE A 120 -13.54 4.60 1.49
C ILE A 120 -12.26 3.98 0.95
N GLN A 121 -11.98 2.74 1.33
CA GLN A 121 -10.80 2.02 0.89
C GLN A 121 -11.05 1.37 -0.47
N ILE A 122 -10.10 1.54 -1.39
CA ILE A 122 -10.22 1.11 -2.78
C ILE A 122 -9.40 -0.17 -3.01
N SER A 123 -10.03 -1.16 -3.62
CA SER A 123 -9.44 -2.44 -4.00
C SER A 123 -9.75 -2.74 -5.46
N SER A 124 -9.18 -1.97 -6.37
CA SER A 124 -9.59 -1.96 -7.78
C SER A 124 -8.44 -1.60 -8.70
N GLU A 125 -8.66 -1.70 -10.01
CA GLU A 125 -7.84 -1.02 -11.01
C GLU A 125 -7.94 0.50 -10.78
N ASN A 126 -8.65 1.26 -11.61
CA ASN A 126 -8.86 2.68 -11.35
C ASN A 126 -10.35 2.99 -11.16
N VAL A 127 -10.65 3.98 -10.33
CA VAL A 127 -12.00 4.53 -10.17
C VAL A 127 -11.93 6.05 -10.28
N LEU A 128 -12.97 6.65 -10.83
CA LEU A 128 -13.13 8.10 -10.90
C LEU A 128 -14.17 8.56 -9.89
N ILE A 129 -13.95 9.76 -9.33
CA ILE A 129 -14.96 10.45 -8.52
C ILE A 129 -15.86 11.23 -9.48
N LYS A 130 -17.08 10.74 -9.69
CA LYS A 130 -18.03 11.34 -10.64
C LYS A 130 -18.76 12.51 -10.00
N THR A 131 -19.32 12.29 -8.81
CA THR A 131 -20.02 13.31 -8.03
C THR A 131 -19.89 13.03 -6.55
N ILE A 132 -19.94 14.10 -5.75
CA ILE A 132 -20.20 14.03 -4.32
C ILE A 132 -21.25 15.08 -3.96
N SER A 133 -22.23 14.70 -3.15
CA SER A 133 -23.29 15.58 -2.65
C SER A 133 -23.42 15.51 -1.13
N GLY A 134 -24.05 16.51 -0.53
CA GLY A 134 -24.14 16.70 0.92
C GLY A 134 -23.08 17.65 1.47
N ASN A 135 -23.11 17.87 2.77
CA ASN A 135 -22.16 18.73 3.49
C ASN A 135 -21.10 17.89 4.19
N TYR A 136 -19.83 18.17 3.93
CA TYR A 136 -18.69 17.46 4.50
C TYR A 136 -17.48 18.39 4.60
N ARG A 137 -16.44 17.92 5.30
CA ARG A 137 -15.15 18.59 5.40
C ARG A 137 -14.00 17.58 5.33
N LEU A 138 -12.80 18.10 5.19
CA LEU A 138 -11.58 17.32 5.39
C LEU A 138 -11.46 16.88 6.86
N PRO A 139 -10.84 15.71 7.13
CA PRO A 139 -10.46 15.33 8.49
C PRO A 139 -9.47 16.32 9.10
N ASP A 140 -9.64 16.63 10.38
CA ASP A 140 -8.67 17.40 11.13
C ASP A 140 -7.45 16.53 11.50
N LYS A 141 -6.30 17.17 11.77
CA LYS A 141 -5.04 16.46 12.08
C LYS A 141 -5.13 15.54 13.30
N PHE A 142 -6.01 15.83 14.25
CA PHE A 142 -6.23 15.02 15.45
C PHE A 142 -7.30 13.94 15.27
N GLU A 143 -7.96 13.89 14.11
CA GLU A 143 -8.94 12.86 13.76
C GLU A 143 -8.33 11.71 12.94
N ILE A 144 -7.05 11.84 12.57
CA ILE A 144 -6.28 10.82 11.83
C ILE A 144 -5.04 10.43 12.65
N PRO A 145 -4.49 9.22 12.46
CA PRO A 145 -3.29 8.80 13.16
C PRO A 145 -2.10 9.74 12.89
N LEU A 146 -1.38 10.08 13.96
CA LEU A 146 -0.21 10.96 13.90
C LEU A 146 1.00 10.26 13.30
N LEU A 147 1.18 8.97 13.62
CA LEU A 147 2.27 8.15 13.11
C LEU A 147 2.06 7.91 11.60
N LYS A 148 3.06 8.22 10.77
CA LYS A 148 2.97 8.07 9.32
C LYS A 148 3.82 6.89 8.84
N MET A 149 3.21 6.00 8.07
CA MET A 149 3.90 4.83 7.52
C MET A 149 3.87 4.83 6.00
N MET A 150 4.99 4.49 5.38
CA MET A 150 5.09 4.22 3.94
C MET A 150 5.38 2.75 3.72
N ALA A 151 4.75 2.13 2.72
CA ALA A 151 5.15 0.82 2.21
C ALA A 151 5.50 0.91 0.72
N TYR A 152 6.60 0.29 0.31
CA TYR A 152 7.00 0.14 -1.09
C TYR A 152 7.46 -1.30 -1.33
N GLY A 153 7.09 -1.86 -2.48
CA GLY A 153 7.45 -3.23 -2.81
C GLY A 153 6.64 -3.76 -3.98
N THR A 154 6.55 -5.08 -4.07
CA THR A 154 5.97 -5.79 -5.22
C THR A 154 4.44 -5.82 -5.18
N SER A 155 3.83 -6.71 -5.95
CA SER A 155 2.41 -7.04 -5.90
C SER A 155 1.95 -7.46 -4.50
N ILE A 156 2.81 -8.13 -3.73
CA ILE A 156 2.53 -8.55 -2.35
C ILE A 156 2.28 -7.32 -1.48
N THR A 157 3.16 -6.32 -1.57
CA THR A 157 3.00 -5.03 -0.88
C THR A 157 1.78 -4.26 -1.38
N GLN A 158 1.53 -4.25 -2.69
CA GLN A 158 0.37 -3.57 -3.26
C GLN A 158 -0.97 -4.16 -2.77
N GLY A 159 -0.97 -5.42 -2.33
CA GLY A 159 -2.14 -6.11 -1.80
C GLY A 159 -2.80 -7.09 -2.76
N TYR A 160 -2.02 -7.73 -3.64
CA TYR A 160 -2.53 -8.83 -4.48
C TYR A 160 -2.84 -10.06 -3.63
N TYR A 161 -4.05 -10.60 -3.80
CA TYR A 161 -4.60 -11.88 -3.30
C TYR A 161 -5.36 -11.89 -1.95
N PRO A 162 -5.09 -11.02 -0.97
CA PRO A 162 -5.97 -10.89 0.19
C PRO A 162 -7.40 -10.61 -0.23
N THR A 163 -8.35 -11.17 0.50
CA THR A 163 -9.78 -11.02 0.20
C THR A 163 -10.28 -9.58 0.37
N SER A 164 -9.54 -8.76 1.11
CA SER A 164 -9.86 -7.38 1.47
C SER A 164 -8.58 -6.59 1.76
N VAL A 165 -8.63 -5.26 1.60
CA VAL A 165 -7.44 -4.40 1.74
C VAL A 165 -6.91 -4.32 3.18
N ASP A 166 -7.79 -4.47 4.17
CA ASP A 166 -7.44 -4.52 5.60
C ASP A 166 -6.65 -5.78 5.97
N LEU A 167 -6.69 -6.82 5.13
CA LEU A 167 -5.92 -8.05 5.28
C LEU A 167 -4.58 -8.03 4.52
N THR A 168 -4.22 -6.91 3.89
CA THR A 168 -2.88 -6.74 3.34
C THR A 168 -1.89 -6.53 4.49
N TYR A 169 -0.69 -7.10 4.40
CA TYR A 169 0.27 -7.00 5.49
C TYR A 169 0.59 -5.53 5.89
N PRO A 170 0.69 -4.55 4.96
CA PRO A 170 0.93 -3.17 5.35
C PRO A 170 -0.24 -2.58 6.16
N ASN A 171 -1.49 -2.88 5.80
CA ASN A 171 -2.65 -2.39 6.54
C ASN A 171 -2.74 -3.01 7.93
N ILE A 172 -2.46 -4.32 8.07
CA ILE A 172 -2.43 -4.99 9.37
C ILE A 172 -1.39 -4.34 10.28
N VAL A 173 -0.17 -4.11 9.77
CA VAL A 173 0.91 -3.43 10.52
C VAL A 173 0.45 -2.03 10.92
N ALA A 174 -0.07 -1.24 9.98
CA ALA A 174 -0.50 0.13 10.22
C ALA A 174 -1.58 0.21 11.31
N ARG A 175 -2.58 -0.67 11.23
CA ARG A 175 -3.67 -0.73 12.19
C ARG A 175 -3.17 -1.09 13.59
N GLN A 176 -2.26 -2.05 13.70
CA GLN A 176 -1.73 -2.51 15.00
C GLN A 176 -0.88 -1.47 15.72
N ILE A 177 -0.21 -0.58 14.98
CA ILE A 177 0.64 0.46 15.57
C ILE A 177 0.01 1.85 15.58
N GLY A 178 -1.23 1.99 15.11
CA GLY A 178 -1.93 3.27 14.97
C GLY A 178 -1.22 4.22 14.01
N ALA A 179 -0.92 3.74 12.79
CA ALA A 179 -0.29 4.53 11.74
C ALA A 179 -1.23 4.81 10.56
N ASP A 180 -1.02 5.97 9.95
CA ASP A 180 -1.62 6.36 8.69
C ASP A 180 -0.71 5.91 7.54
N LEU A 181 -1.14 4.85 6.84
CA LEU A 181 -0.37 4.15 5.80
C LEU A 181 -0.54 4.77 4.42
N VAL A 182 0.56 5.03 3.73
CA VAL A 182 0.60 5.22 2.27
C VAL A 182 1.27 4.02 1.60
N ASN A 183 0.56 3.37 0.67
CA ASN A 183 1.04 2.18 -0.02
C ASN A 183 1.43 2.45 -1.49
N TYR A 184 2.73 2.37 -1.75
CA TYR A 184 3.35 2.56 -3.06
C TYR A 184 3.73 1.24 -3.74
N GLY A 185 3.17 0.10 -3.35
CA GLY A 185 3.46 -1.19 -4.00
C GLY A 185 3.19 -1.18 -5.52
N LEU A 186 4.06 -1.81 -6.30
CA LEU A 186 4.00 -1.90 -7.76
C LEU A 186 4.02 -3.36 -8.23
N ALA A 187 2.85 -3.98 -8.41
CA ALA A 187 2.71 -5.30 -9.02
C ALA A 187 3.46 -5.41 -10.35
N GLY A 188 4.40 -6.36 -10.36
CA GLY A 188 5.21 -6.72 -11.52
C GLY A 188 6.27 -5.69 -11.91
N ASN A 189 6.36 -4.55 -11.22
CA ASN A 189 7.14 -3.39 -11.65
C ASN A 189 7.91 -2.70 -10.51
N ALA A 190 8.08 -3.36 -9.37
CA ALA A 190 8.88 -2.83 -8.27
C ALA A 190 10.38 -3.01 -8.53
N PHE A 191 10.95 -2.29 -9.51
CA PHE A 191 12.34 -2.48 -9.90
C PHE A 191 13.32 -1.51 -9.24
N CYS A 192 12.90 -0.72 -8.25
CA CYS A 192 13.74 0.26 -7.56
C CYS A 192 14.41 1.26 -8.52
N GLU A 193 13.69 1.72 -9.55
CA GLU A 193 14.20 2.69 -10.50
C GLU A 193 14.60 4.00 -9.77
N PRO A 194 15.64 4.72 -10.24
CA PRO A 194 16.01 6.00 -9.65
C PRO A 194 14.87 7.01 -9.62
N VAL A 195 14.06 7.08 -10.68
CA VAL A 195 12.89 7.97 -10.77
C VAL A 195 11.82 7.65 -9.72
N VAL A 196 11.62 6.36 -9.41
CA VAL A 196 10.70 5.90 -8.37
C VAL A 196 11.27 6.26 -7.00
N THR A 197 12.55 5.98 -6.77
CA THR A 197 13.27 6.34 -5.54
C THR A 197 13.21 7.84 -5.26
N ASP A 198 13.43 8.67 -6.29
CA ASP A 198 13.42 10.14 -6.19
C ASP A 198 12.03 10.69 -5.85
N PHE A 199 10.98 10.03 -6.32
CA PHE A 199 9.62 10.32 -5.88
C PHE A 199 9.41 9.88 -4.42
N LEU A 200 9.73 8.63 -4.06
CA LEU A 200 9.47 8.11 -2.70
C LEU A 200 10.18 8.91 -1.60
N LYS A 201 11.41 9.38 -1.85
CA LYS A 201 12.15 10.17 -0.86
C LYS A 201 11.53 11.54 -0.59
N SER A 202 10.71 12.05 -1.53
CA SER A 202 10.08 13.37 -1.50
C SER A 202 8.55 13.35 -1.40
N SER A 203 7.91 12.18 -1.45
CA SER A 203 6.45 12.01 -1.47
C SER A 203 5.76 12.35 -0.15
N GLY A 204 6.51 12.42 0.95
CA GLY A 204 5.99 12.75 2.28
C GLY A 204 7.04 12.73 3.38
N LYS A 205 6.58 12.81 4.62
CA LYS A 205 7.39 12.57 5.83
C LYS A 205 6.81 11.36 6.55
N TYR A 206 7.67 10.39 6.82
CA TYR A 206 7.28 9.10 7.38
C TYR A 206 8.10 8.80 8.63
N ASP A 207 7.47 8.14 9.59
CA ASP A 207 8.11 7.63 10.81
C ASP A 207 8.57 6.18 10.61
N ILE A 208 7.85 5.44 9.75
CA ILE A 208 8.15 4.03 9.41
C ILE A 208 8.11 3.86 7.90
N ILE A 209 9.09 3.14 7.37
CA ILE A 209 9.16 2.78 5.96
C ILE A 209 9.35 1.27 5.84
N LEU A 210 8.42 0.59 5.19
CA LEU A 210 8.49 -0.84 4.90
C LEU A 210 8.90 -1.04 3.44
N LEU A 211 9.98 -1.79 3.22
CA LEU A 211 10.47 -2.17 1.89
C LEU A 211 10.39 -3.69 1.73
N GLU A 212 9.64 -4.18 0.76
CA GLU A 212 9.61 -5.60 0.37
C GLU A 212 10.10 -5.71 -1.07
N LEU A 213 11.32 -6.22 -1.24
CA LEU A 213 12.09 -6.07 -2.48
C LEU A 213 12.62 -7.43 -2.97
N SER A 214 12.48 -7.79 -4.23
CA SER A 214 11.54 -7.30 -5.24
C SER A 214 11.44 -8.43 -6.25
N VAL A 215 10.74 -9.51 -5.92
CA VAL A 215 10.67 -10.74 -6.73
C VAL A 215 10.51 -10.45 -8.24
N ASN A 216 9.90 -9.30 -8.60
CA ASN A 216 9.84 -8.74 -9.95
C ASN A 216 11.21 -8.58 -10.65
N MET A 217 12.24 -8.02 -10.01
CA MET A 217 13.59 -7.92 -10.61
C MET A 217 14.19 -9.30 -10.88
N LEU A 218 14.10 -10.18 -9.88
CA LEU A 218 14.61 -11.55 -9.95
C LEU A 218 13.99 -12.33 -11.11
N MET A 219 12.68 -12.19 -11.32
CA MET A 219 11.91 -12.87 -12.36
C MET A 219 12.00 -12.20 -13.75
N THR A 220 12.60 -11.00 -13.86
CA THR A 220 12.65 -10.22 -15.12
C THR A 220 14.08 -10.00 -15.63
N GLY A 221 15.01 -10.86 -15.22
CA GLY A 221 16.34 -10.95 -15.82
C GLY A 221 17.35 -9.93 -15.29
N TYR A 222 17.08 -9.28 -14.17
CA TYR A 222 18.05 -8.41 -13.53
C TYR A 222 19.17 -9.24 -12.88
N SER A 223 20.42 -8.85 -13.15
CA SER A 223 21.57 -9.48 -12.50
C SER A 223 21.65 -9.10 -11.02
N ALA A 224 22.34 -9.93 -10.23
CA ALA A 224 22.70 -9.64 -8.85
C ALA A 224 23.32 -8.23 -8.67
N GLN A 225 24.19 -7.80 -9.59
CA GLN A 225 24.80 -6.47 -9.53
C GLN A 225 23.78 -5.35 -9.76
N GLN A 226 22.91 -5.49 -10.76
CA GLN A 226 21.86 -4.49 -11.00
C GLN A 226 20.88 -4.38 -9.83
N PHE A 227 20.56 -5.50 -9.18
CA PHE A 227 19.78 -5.50 -7.95
C PHE A 227 20.50 -4.74 -6.83
N ARG A 228 21.78 -5.05 -6.58
CA ARG A 228 22.60 -4.33 -5.61
C ARG A 228 22.59 -2.82 -5.85
N ASP A 229 22.93 -2.39 -7.06
CA ASP A 229 23.08 -0.97 -7.40
C ASP A 229 21.78 -0.19 -7.15
N ARG A 230 20.63 -0.76 -7.52
CA ARG A 230 19.33 -0.10 -7.37
C ARG A 230 18.86 -0.06 -5.91
N VAL A 231 19.05 -1.15 -5.17
CA VAL A 231 18.67 -1.22 -3.75
C VAL A 231 19.56 -0.31 -2.89
N GLU A 232 20.88 -0.26 -3.18
CA GLU A 232 21.79 0.67 -2.51
C GLU A 232 21.38 2.12 -2.74
N TYR A 233 21.01 2.50 -3.97
CA TYR A 233 20.50 3.83 -4.27
C TYR A 233 19.21 4.14 -3.48
N LEU A 234 18.23 3.22 -3.52
CA LEU A 234 16.96 3.36 -2.79
C LEU A 234 17.18 3.59 -1.28
N ILE A 235 17.92 2.69 -0.63
CA ILE A 235 18.15 2.75 0.82
C ILE A 235 18.95 4.00 1.19
N THR A 236 19.99 4.34 0.41
CA THR A 236 20.83 5.52 0.67
C THR A 236 20.01 6.80 0.59
N GLU A 237 19.22 6.97 -0.47
CA GLU A 237 18.44 8.19 -0.67
C GLU A 237 17.29 8.31 0.33
N LEU A 238 16.63 7.21 0.70
CA LEU A 238 15.62 7.21 1.76
C LEU A 238 16.22 7.59 3.10
N ARG A 239 17.35 6.99 3.51
CA ARG A 239 18.02 7.33 4.77
C ARG A 239 18.44 8.80 4.84
N LYS A 240 18.93 9.34 3.72
CA LYS A 240 19.35 10.74 3.61
C LYS A 240 18.17 11.71 3.76
N HIS A 241 17.01 11.40 3.19
CA HIS A 241 15.86 12.33 3.15
C HIS A 241 14.81 12.08 4.24
N GLN A 242 14.85 10.90 4.87
CA GLN A 242 13.99 10.45 5.97
C GLN A 242 14.84 10.00 7.17
N PRO A 243 15.75 10.83 7.72
CA PRO A 243 16.74 10.39 8.71
C PRO A 243 16.15 9.93 10.05
N LYS A 244 14.89 10.28 10.32
CA LYS A 244 14.17 9.89 11.53
C LYS A 244 13.34 8.61 11.35
N ALA A 245 13.09 8.20 10.10
CA ALA A 245 12.24 7.04 9.82
C ALA A 245 12.95 5.75 10.21
N LYS A 246 12.23 4.81 10.85
CA LYS A 246 12.67 3.42 10.98
C LYS A 246 12.37 2.71 9.65
N ILE A 247 13.41 2.34 8.92
CA ILE A 247 13.33 1.66 7.62
C ILE A 247 13.51 0.16 7.86
N LEU A 248 12.51 -0.64 7.50
CA LEU A 248 12.55 -2.09 7.58
C LEU A 248 12.61 -2.68 6.17
N CYS A 249 13.65 -3.46 5.92
CA CYS A 249 13.96 -4.03 4.61
C CYS A 249 13.78 -5.53 4.64
N MET A 250 12.88 -6.05 3.81
CA MET A 250 12.60 -7.46 3.65
C MET A 250 12.88 -7.87 2.20
N GLY A 251 13.63 -8.95 2.04
CA GLY A 251 14.00 -9.47 0.72
C GLY A 251 12.88 -10.28 0.07
N VAL A 252 13.24 -11.00 -0.99
CA VAL A 252 12.36 -11.93 -1.69
C VAL A 252 11.76 -12.94 -0.70
N LEU A 253 10.44 -12.95 -0.56
CA LEU A 253 9.70 -13.93 0.24
C LEU A 253 9.86 -15.36 -0.34
N PRO A 254 9.57 -16.42 0.42
CA PRO A 254 9.51 -17.78 -0.13
C PRO A 254 8.56 -17.84 -1.33
N PHE A 255 9.01 -18.42 -2.44
CA PHE A 255 8.20 -18.62 -3.64
C PHE A 255 8.65 -19.86 -4.42
N TYR A 256 7.96 -20.22 -5.50
CA TYR A 256 8.29 -21.44 -6.27
C TYR A 256 9.74 -21.50 -6.78
N GLY A 257 10.40 -20.35 -6.99
CA GLY A 257 11.78 -20.31 -7.48
C GLY A 257 12.80 -20.86 -6.48
N ASP A 258 12.46 -20.88 -5.18
CA ASP A 258 13.24 -21.55 -4.14
C ASP A 258 13.31 -23.08 -4.34
N HIS A 259 12.38 -23.62 -5.12
CA HIS A 259 12.28 -25.05 -5.44
C HIS A 259 12.74 -25.37 -6.86
N GLY A 260 13.45 -24.44 -7.52
CA GLY A 260 13.96 -24.62 -8.89
C GLY A 260 12.87 -24.62 -9.97
N VAL A 261 11.64 -24.19 -9.63
CA VAL A 261 10.56 -24.01 -10.60
C VAL A 261 10.76 -22.68 -11.32
N ILE A 262 10.58 -22.67 -12.63
CA ILE A 262 10.67 -21.47 -13.47
C ILE A 262 9.34 -21.31 -14.19
N GLY A 263 8.69 -20.16 -14.00
CA GLY A 263 7.44 -19.83 -14.66
C GLY A 263 7.65 -19.59 -16.17
N PRO A 264 6.61 -19.76 -17.01
CA PRO A 264 6.76 -19.65 -18.48
C PRO A 264 7.26 -18.31 -19.00
N ARG A 265 7.13 -17.24 -18.20
CA ARG A 265 7.54 -15.86 -18.57
C ARG A 265 8.75 -15.38 -17.77
N ASP A 266 9.29 -16.22 -16.90
CA ASP A 266 10.35 -15.82 -16.00
C ASP A 266 11.68 -15.84 -16.73
N VAL A 267 12.47 -14.80 -16.49
CA VAL A 267 13.87 -14.74 -16.89
C VAL A 267 14.66 -14.60 -15.60
N MET A 268 15.26 -15.69 -15.12
CA MET A 268 16.08 -15.68 -13.91
C MET A 268 17.55 -15.87 -14.27
N VAL A 269 18.37 -14.84 -14.00
CA VAL A 269 19.83 -14.86 -14.23
C VAL A 269 20.60 -14.85 -12.90
N SER A 270 19.90 -15.05 -11.79
CA SER A 270 20.41 -15.11 -10.41
C SER A 270 19.45 -15.96 -9.59
N ASP A 271 19.89 -16.46 -8.44
CA ASP A 271 19.06 -17.28 -7.55
C ASP A 271 18.47 -16.45 -6.39
N PRO A 272 17.38 -16.94 -5.76
CA PRO A 272 16.71 -16.25 -4.64
C PRO A 272 17.62 -15.97 -3.44
N MET A 273 18.53 -16.90 -3.09
CA MET A 273 19.40 -16.75 -1.93
C MET A 273 20.43 -15.65 -2.16
N THR A 274 20.98 -15.54 -3.36
CA THR A 274 21.86 -14.42 -3.74
C THR A 274 21.17 -13.07 -3.55
N TYR A 275 19.92 -12.92 -4.00
CA TYR A 275 19.16 -11.67 -3.80
C TYR A 275 18.93 -11.36 -2.31
N ARG A 276 18.54 -12.36 -1.51
CA ARG A 276 18.33 -12.18 -0.06
C ARG A 276 19.62 -11.78 0.65
N ASN A 277 20.75 -12.41 0.31
CA ASN A 277 22.05 -12.10 0.87
C ASN A 277 22.50 -10.69 0.50
N ILE A 278 22.31 -10.26 -0.75
CA ILE A 278 22.66 -8.89 -1.17
C ILE A 278 21.93 -7.85 -0.34
N LEU A 279 20.59 -7.98 -0.17
CA LEU A 279 19.84 -7.03 0.64
C LEU A 279 20.31 -7.04 2.10
N LYS A 280 20.55 -8.23 2.65
CA LYS A 280 21.09 -8.38 4.01
C LYS A 280 22.42 -7.66 4.15
N ASP A 281 23.36 -7.89 3.24
CA ASP A 281 24.68 -7.26 3.24
C ASP A 281 24.58 -5.72 3.14
N ILE A 282 23.69 -5.19 2.28
CA ILE A 282 23.49 -3.73 2.13
C ILE A 282 23.02 -3.13 3.46
N VAL A 283 22.08 -3.78 4.14
CA VAL A 283 21.52 -3.28 5.40
C VAL A 283 22.50 -3.43 6.55
N GLU A 284 23.11 -4.60 6.70
CA GLU A 284 24.01 -4.92 7.83
C GLU A 284 25.39 -4.26 7.71
N SER A 285 25.82 -3.86 6.51
CA SER A 285 27.05 -3.06 6.32
C SER A 285 26.94 -1.63 6.87
N HIS A 286 25.72 -1.14 7.14
CA HIS A 286 25.47 0.20 7.68
C HIS A 286 24.56 0.14 8.91
N PRO A 287 25.01 -0.53 10.00
CA PRO A 287 24.15 -0.80 11.15
C PRO A 287 23.66 0.50 11.77
N SER A 288 22.34 0.60 11.92
CA SER A 288 21.65 1.73 12.51
C SER A 288 20.39 1.23 13.18
N ILE A 289 20.02 1.79 14.34
CA ILE A 289 18.74 1.46 15.00
C ILE A 289 17.52 1.76 14.11
N ASN A 290 17.69 2.66 13.13
CA ASN A 290 16.66 3.07 12.19
C ASN A 290 16.74 2.33 10.84
N LEU A 291 17.59 1.31 10.68
CA LEU A 291 17.67 0.48 9.48
C LEU A 291 17.72 -0.99 9.89
N VAL A 292 16.66 -1.74 9.59
CA VAL A 292 16.48 -3.11 10.08
C VAL A 292 16.32 -4.06 8.91
N TYR A 293 17.12 -5.13 8.88
CA TYR A 293 16.91 -6.24 7.98
C TYR A 293 15.90 -7.21 8.59
N LEU A 294 14.92 -7.62 7.78
CA LEU A 294 13.91 -8.62 8.12
C LEU A 294 14.17 -9.87 7.28
N ASP A 295 14.37 -11.01 7.94
CA ASP A 295 14.62 -12.28 7.27
C ASP A 295 13.31 -12.80 6.65
N PRO A 296 13.17 -12.80 5.32
CA PRO A 296 11.92 -13.19 4.67
C PRO A 296 11.56 -14.65 4.91
N LEU A 297 12.54 -15.52 5.19
CA LEU A 297 12.31 -16.94 5.46
C LEU A 297 11.76 -17.20 6.87
N LYS A 298 11.81 -16.19 7.75
CA LYS A 298 11.16 -16.21 9.08
C LYS A 298 9.79 -15.54 9.07
N ALA A 299 9.53 -14.67 8.09
CA ALA A 299 8.27 -13.95 7.97
C ALA A 299 7.10 -14.86 7.55
N CYS A 300 7.35 -15.82 6.66
CA CYS A 300 6.37 -16.80 6.20
C CYS A 300 7.06 -18.01 5.56
N SER A 301 6.28 -19.00 5.12
CA SER A 301 6.75 -20.19 4.39
C SER A 301 6.03 -20.37 3.05
N ILE A 302 6.51 -21.29 2.21
CA ILE A 302 5.88 -21.60 0.91
C ILE A 302 4.41 -22.05 1.05
N THR A 303 4.05 -22.68 2.17
CA THR A 303 2.67 -23.10 2.49
C THR A 303 1.73 -21.94 2.81
N ASP A 304 2.26 -20.74 3.01
CA ASP A 304 1.48 -19.52 3.20
C ASP A 304 1.11 -18.83 1.87
N MET A 305 1.71 -19.30 0.76
CA MET A 305 1.41 -18.84 -0.58
C MET A 305 0.11 -19.45 -1.09
N SER A 306 -0.51 -18.73 -2.01
CA SER A 306 -1.65 -19.19 -2.77
C SER A 306 -1.25 -20.22 -3.84
N THR A 307 -2.21 -20.61 -4.69
CA THR A 307 -1.98 -21.62 -5.74
C THR A 307 -0.97 -21.22 -6.81
N ASP A 308 -0.59 -19.94 -6.88
CA ASP A 308 0.47 -19.48 -7.78
C ASP A 308 1.88 -19.58 -7.19
N LEU A 309 1.97 -19.97 -5.90
CA LEU A 309 3.23 -20.14 -5.17
C LEU A 309 4.12 -18.88 -5.17
N ILE A 310 3.53 -17.69 -5.32
CA ILE A 310 4.19 -16.37 -5.19
C ILE A 310 3.45 -15.51 -4.18
N HIS A 311 2.12 -15.36 -4.34
CA HIS A 311 1.36 -14.39 -3.56
C HIS A 311 0.83 -15.03 -2.28
N PRO A 312 1.08 -14.43 -1.10
CA PRO A 312 0.51 -14.91 0.16
C PRO A 312 -1.03 -14.82 0.15
N GLY A 313 -1.68 -15.84 0.72
CA GLY A 313 -3.09 -15.73 1.11
C GLY A 313 -3.26 -14.89 2.38
N ASN A 314 -4.50 -14.79 2.90
CA ASN A 314 -4.81 -14.01 4.10
C ASN A 314 -3.91 -14.37 5.30
N PHE A 315 -3.75 -15.67 5.61
CA PHE A 315 -2.90 -16.10 6.72
C PHE A 315 -1.42 -15.80 6.51
N GLY A 316 -0.94 -15.86 5.26
CA GLY A 316 0.42 -15.49 4.92
C GLY A 316 0.68 -14.00 5.15
N MET A 317 -0.24 -13.13 4.73
CA MET A 317 -0.17 -11.70 5.03
C MET A 317 -0.17 -11.41 6.53
N MET A 318 -1.01 -12.12 7.30
CA MET A 318 -1.05 -11.98 8.77
C MET A 318 0.28 -12.37 9.43
N LYS A 319 0.92 -13.46 8.98
CA LYS A 319 2.23 -13.87 9.50
C LYS A 319 3.32 -12.86 9.18
N ILE A 320 3.36 -12.35 7.94
CA ILE A 320 4.29 -11.30 7.53
C ILE A 320 4.09 -10.06 8.41
N ALA A 321 2.85 -9.62 8.61
CA ALA A 321 2.55 -8.47 9.44
C ALA A 321 2.98 -8.67 10.90
N GLN A 322 2.68 -9.83 11.49
CA GLN A 322 3.08 -10.16 12.87
C GLN A 322 4.60 -10.13 13.03
N TYR A 323 5.33 -10.72 12.09
CA TYR A 323 6.79 -10.70 12.08
C TYR A 323 7.34 -9.27 12.03
N ILE A 324 6.78 -8.41 11.17
CA ILE A 324 7.16 -6.99 11.09
C ILE A 324 6.90 -6.27 12.42
N ILE A 325 5.72 -6.47 13.03
CA ILE A 325 5.33 -5.83 14.30
C ILE A 325 6.28 -6.20 15.44
N GLU A 326 6.73 -7.45 15.50
CA GLU A 326 7.69 -7.92 16.51
C GLU A 326 9.06 -7.22 16.41
N HIS A 327 9.44 -6.77 15.21
CA HIS A 327 10.70 -6.06 14.95
C HIS A 327 10.55 -4.52 14.97
N LEU A 328 9.31 -4.03 15.10
CA LEU A 328 9.04 -2.61 15.32
C LEU A 328 9.22 -2.19 16.78
N LYS A 329 9.00 -3.11 17.73
CA LYS A 329 9.23 -2.93 19.17
C LYS A 329 10.70 -2.62 19.50
#